data_AF-A0A1Q6M1U7-F1
#
_entry.id   AF-A0A1Q6M1U7-F1
#
_cell.length_a   1.000
_cell.length_b   1.000
_cell.length_c   1.000
_cell.angle_alpha   90.00
_cell.angle_beta   90.00
_cell.angle_gamma   90.00
#
_symmetry.space_group_name_H-M   'P 1'
#
loop_
_entity.id
_entity.type
_entity.pdbx_description
1 polymer ?
#
loop_
_entity_poly.entity_id
_entity_poly.type
_entity_poly.pdbx_seq_one_letter_code
_entity_poly.pdbx_strand_id
1 'polypeptide(L)'
;MIESTISGGTTTVSPQVPYAVTENGTYKFTVTGTVNGTTYTKEVSVEVNQFKNSILNDINIKIGDSVNYTYDPAGSYSLSSTYSGSSDQTIAQTTGLTWKVLNVDKENYTVDIISTNPTSSTVYFKNILGYNNGPYLMNEICKAQYSNKTLGVEARSINLLDMEKHLTADGIKARNAYQYNSSTAKYGTTKTYPSNTKYPSLYANQKGAGPNVSSITPSDITKGNDPYEESKPIATTEPTTDNTSGTGNPLTVTQTYYNISIDNTNYGTASTVLANGTPFWVAARYVNTYSSVAYFGLRIAYTSTSGYAMFYSDGLAYGNDYALRPVVSLPSSLLTGEKTNDAWNLSK
;
A
#
# COMPACT_ATOMS: atom_id res chain seq x y z
N MET A 1 -37.06 -14.37 26.60
CA MET A 1 -37.48 -15.78 26.43
C MET A 1 -38.07 -15.89 25.04
N ILE A 2 -37.44 -16.58 24.10
CA ILE A 2 -38.04 -16.84 22.78
C ILE A 2 -38.94 -18.06 22.96
N GLU A 3 -40.25 -17.92 22.81
CA GLU A 3 -41.16 -19.06 22.79
C GLU A 3 -40.90 -19.89 21.53
N SER A 4 -40.44 -21.14 21.70
CA SER A 4 -40.37 -22.13 20.62
C SER A 4 -41.49 -23.14 20.80
N THR A 5 -42.57 -23.03 20.02
CA THR A 5 -43.66 -24.00 20.01
C THR A 5 -43.59 -24.85 18.75
N ILE A 6 -43.50 -26.17 18.91
CA ILE A 6 -43.77 -27.15 17.85
C ILE A 6 -44.98 -27.96 18.34
N SER A 7 -46.00 -28.10 17.50
CA SER A 7 -47.20 -28.87 17.82
C SER A 7 -46.83 -30.36 17.97
N GLY A 8 -47.03 -30.92 19.17
CA GLY A 8 -46.97 -32.37 19.43
C GLY A 8 -45.70 -32.94 20.09
N GLY A 9 -44.79 -32.12 20.63
CA GLY A 9 -43.60 -32.62 21.35
C GLY A 9 -42.99 -31.61 22.34
N THR A 10 -42.08 -32.08 23.20
CA THR A 10 -41.27 -31.23 24.09
C THR A 10 -39.97 -30.82 23.40
N THR A 11 -39.63 -29.52 23.45
CA THR A 11 -38.40 -28.97 22.88
C THR A 11 -37.52 -28.43 24.02
N THR A 12 -36.22 -28.75 24.00
CA THR A 12 -35.24 -28.15 24.91
C THR A 12 -34.04 -27.64 24.11
N VAL A 13 -33.57 -26.43 24.45
CA VAL A 13 -32.41 -25.78 23.82
C VAL A 13 -31.26 -25.81 24.82
N SER A 14 -30.14 -26.41 24.45
CA SER A 14 -28.94 -26.49 25.30
C SER A 14 -27.67 -26.17 24.50
N PRO A 15 -26.78 -25.29 25.00
CA PRO A 15 -26.93 -24.47 26.21
C PRO A 15 -28.00 -23.37 26.05
N GLN A 16 -28.47 -22.83 27.18
CA GLN A 16 -29.38 -21.68 27.20
C GLN A 16 -28.72 -20.53 26.43
N VAL A 17 -29.40 -19.99 25.40
CA VAL A 17 -28.87 -18.89 24.59
C VAL A 17 -28.54 -17.72 25.53
N PRO A 18 -27.28 -17.23 25.57
CA PRO A 18 -26.92 -16.09 26.40
C PRO A 18 -27.84 -14.91 26.08
N TYR A 19 -28.44 -14.29 27.10
CA TYR A 19 -29.30 -13.10 26.93
C TYR A 19 -28.52 -11.90 26.36
N ALA A 20 -27.19 -11.94 26.47
CA ALA A 20 -26.27 -11.03 25.82
C ALA A 20 -25.08 -11.82 25.27
N VAL A 21 -24.75 -11.56 24.00
CA VAL A 21 -23.50 -12.01 23.39
C VAL A 21 -22.46 -10.93 23.67
N THR A 22 -21.30 -11.28 24.23
CA THR A 22 -20.27 -10.30 24.65
C THR A 22 -19.06 -10.26 23.73
N GLU A 23 -19.02 -11.08 22.68
CA GLU A 23 -17.90 -11.17 21.74
C GLU A 23 -18.40 -11.55 20.33
N ASN A 24 -17.65 -11.22 19.29
CA ASN A 24 -17.94 -11.75 17.95
C ASN A 24 -17.60 -13.24 17.91
N GLY A 25 -18.43 -14.05 17.25
CA GLY A 25 -18.15 -15.48 17.13
C GLY A 25 -19.25 -16.29 16.49
N THR A 26 -18.93 -17.55 16.19
CA THR A 26 -19.92 -18.55 15.79
C THR A 26 -20.41 -19.28 17.02
N TYR A 27 -21.68 -19.08 17.35
CA TYR A 27 -22.34 -19.74 18.46
C TYR A 27 -23.08 -20.96 17.93
N LYS A 28 -22.75 -22.13 18.47
CA LYS A 28 -23.39 -23.40 18.12
C LYS A 28 -24.37 -23.79 19.21
N PHE A 29 -25.56 -24.16 18.79
CA PHE A 29 -26.63 -24.63 19.66
C PHE A 29 -27.07 -26.01 19.21
N THR A 30 -27.37 -26.87 20.18
CA THR A 30 -27.95 -28.17 19.92
C THR A 30 -29.44 -28.10 20.23
N VAL A 31 -30.26 -28.34 19.20
CA VAL A 31 -31.71 -28.43 19.33
C VAL A 31 -32.10 -29.90 19.42
N THR A 32 -32.75 -30.28 20.51
CA THR A 32 -33.23 -31.64 20.73
C THR A 32 -34.74 -31.64 20.88
N GLY A 33 -35.41 -32.51 20.12
CA GLY A 33 -36.85 -32.68 20.16
C GLY A 33 -37.24 -34.16 20.14
N THR A 34 -38.32 -34.51 20.83
CA THR A 34 -38.82 -35.90 20.91
C THR A 34 -40.23 -35.99 20.33
N VAL A 35 -40.43 -36.93 19.41
CA VAL A 35 -41.74 -37.21 18.78
C VAL A 35 -42.03 -38.70 18.91
N ASN A 36 -43.16 -39.05 19.54
CA ASN A 36 -43.60 -40.43 19.76
C ASN A 36 -42.52 -41.35 20.40
N GLY A 37 -41.72 -40.81 21.32
CA GLY A 37 -40.67 -41.57 22.02
C GLY A 37 -39.31 -41.61 21.30
N THR A 38 -39.21 -41.12 20.06
CA THR A 38 -37.95 -41.02 19.32
C THR A 38 -37.34 -39.63 19.45
N THR A 39 -36.06 -39.56 19.85
CA THR A 39 -35.32 -38.30 20.04
C THR A 39 -34.55 -37.92 18.78
N TYR A 40 -34.67 -36.67 18.34
CA TYR A 40 -33.96 -36.08 17.22
C TYR A 40 -33.08 -34.93 17.72
N THR A 41 -31.86 -34.82 17.16
CA THR A 41 -30.91 -33.77 17.51
C THR A 41 -30.41 -33.07 16.24
N LYS A 42 -30.34 -31.73 16.26
CA LYS A 42 -29.82 -30.91 15.17
C LYS A 42 -28.88 -29.83 15.72
N GLU A 43 -27.71 -29.69 15.12
CA GLU A 43 -26.84 -28.53 15.38
C GLU A 43 -27.30 -27.34 14.54
N VAL A 44 -27.43 -26.19 15.18
CA VAL A 44 -27.73 -24.90 14.56
C VAL A 44 -26.61 -23.94 14.94
N SER A 45 -26.01 -23.31 13.94
CA SER A 45 -24.99 -22.27 14.16
C SER A 45 -25.57 -20.90 13.86
N VAL A 46 -25.30 -19.93 14.73
CA VAL A 46 -25.57 -18.51 14.51
C VAL A 46 -24.24 -17.76 14.57
N GLU A 47 -23.95 -16.98 13.54
CA GLU A 47 -22.80 -16.07 13.55
C GLU A 47 -23.27 -14.72 14.08
N VAL A 48 -22.61 -14.23 15.14
CA VAL A 48 -22.91 -12.92 15.74
C VAL A 48 -21.73 -11.99 15.48
N ASN A 49 -22.02 -10.88 14.80
CA ASN A 49 -21.06 -9.88 14.34
C ASN A 49 -21.41 -8.49 14.92
N GLN A 50 -21.88 -8.42 16.16
CA GLN A 50 -22.40 -7.18 16.74
C GLN A 50 -21.32 -6.12 17.05
N PHE A 51 -20.04 -6.51 17.22
CA PHE A 51 -18.93 -5.56 17.31
C PHE A 51 -18.38 -5.17 15.92
N LYS A 52 -19.01 -5.63 14.83
CA LYS A 52 -18.86 -5.04 13.50
C LYS A 52 -19.77 -3.82 13.30
N ASN A 53 -20.19 -3.15 14.39
CA ASN A 53 -20.61 -1.76 14.31
C ASN A 53 -19.37 -0.92 14.03
N SER A 54 -19.00 -0.93 12.75
CA SER A 54 -18.08 0.01 12.15
C SER A 54 -18.48 1.40 12.58
N ILE A 55 -17.69 2.01 13.44
CA ILE A 55 -17.88 3.41 13.77
C ILE A 55 -17.88 4.27 12.50
N LEU A 56 -17.31 3.79 11.37
CA LEU A 56 -17.36 4.43 10.05
C LEU A 56 -18.75 4.43 9.39
N ASN A 57 -19.68 3.58 9.82
CA ASN A 57 -21.06 3.62 9.34
C ASN A 57 -21.85 4.74 10.03
N ASP A 58 -21.52 5.00 11.30
CA ASP A 58 -22.16 6.05 12.10
C ASP A 58 -21.45 7.40 11.92
N ILE A 59 -20.13 7.38 11.73
CA ILE A 59 -19.30 8.54 11.46
C ILE A 59 -19.22 8.76 9.96
N ASN A 60 -19.73 9.90 9.50
CA ASN A 60 -19.65 10.33 8.10
C ASN A 60 -18.26 10.90 7.73
N ILE A 61 -17.19 10.17 8.04
CA ILE A 61 -15.81 10.52 7.70
C ILE A 61 -15.56 10.33 6.20
N LYS A 62 -14.90 11.30 5.57
CA LYS A 62 -14.68 11.32 4.12
C LYS A 62 -13.24 11.62 3.77
N ILE A 63 -12.84 11.22 2.56
CA ILE A 63 -11.57 11.60 1.95
C ILE A 63 -11.44 13.13 1.99
N GLY A 64 -10.30 13.62 2.46
CA GLY A 64 -10.01 15.04 2.62
C GLY A 64 -10.37 15.63 3.99
N ASP A 65 -11.13 14.93 4.82
CA ASP A 65 -11.38 15.35 6.20
C ASP A 65 -10.06 15.42 6.98
N SER A 66 -9.93 16.40 7.87
CA SER A 66 -8.76 16.52 8.74
C SER A 66 -8.85 15.54 9.91
N VAL A 67 -7.70 15.07 10.40
CA VAL A 67 -7.61 14.17 11.56
C VAL A 67 -6.56 14.68 12.54
N ASN A 68 -6.91 14.73 13.82
CA ASN A 68 -6.03 15.15 14.92
C ASN A 68 -5.07 14.02 15.33
N TYR A 69 -4.26 13.57 14.37
CA TYR A 69 -3.20 12.60 14.62
C TYR A 69 -1.91 13.31 15.05
N THR A 70 -1.30 12.82 16.13
CA THR A 70 0.00 13.27 16.62
C THR A 70 0.94 12.07 16.62
N TYR A 71 2.06 12.18 15.92
CA TYR A 71 3.13 11.17 15.93
C TYR A 71 4.07 11.38 17.11
N ASP A 72 4.82 10.34 17.48
CA ASP A 72 5.78 10.42 18.58
C ASP A 72 6.94 11.35 18.21
N PRO A 73 7.45 12.18 19.14
CA PRO A 73 8.69 12.91 18.93
C PRO A 73 9.84 11.93 18.66
N ALA A 74 10.63 12.20 17.60
CA ALA A 74 11.76 11.38 17.21
C ALA A 74 13.01 12.25 16.98
N GLY A 75 14.19 11.66 17.19
CA GLY A 75 15.45 12.25 16.73
C GLY A 75 15.60 12.15 15.21
N SER A 76 16.80 12.38 14.68
CA SER A 76 17.06 12.16 13.25
C SER A 76 17.23 10.67 12.92
N TYR A 77 16.85 10.27 11.72
CA TYR A 77 17.13 8.93 11.17
C TYR A 77 18.49 8.94 10.46
N SER A 78 19.39 8.03 10.84
CA SER A 78 20.67 7.85 10.16
C SER A 78 20.55 6.79 9.07
N LEU A 79 20.73 7.20 7.82
CA LEU A 79 20.68 6.31 6.66
C LEU A 79 22.09 6.12 6.07
N SER A 80 22.61 4.89 6.16
CA SER A 80 23.92 4.56 5.61
C SER A 80 23.92 4.56 4.07
N SER A 81 25.02 5.07 3.53
CA SER A 81 25.45 4.98 2.13
C SER A 81 25.31 3.59 1.53
N THR A 82 25.60 2.55 2.33
CA THR A 82 25.53 1.14 1.92
C THR A 82 24.14 0.68 1.52
N TYR A 83 23.08 1.34 2.02
CA TYR A 83 21.71 0.99 1.66
C TYR A 83 21.13 1.91 0.58
N SER A 84 21.45 3.21 0.63
CA SER A 84 20.89 4.20 -0.30
C SER A 84 21.62 4.27 -1.65
N GLY A 85 22.83 3.72 -1.74
CA GLY A 85 23.71 3.85 -2.90
C GLY A 85 24.33 5.25 -3.04
N SER A 86 24.31 6.04 -1.96
CA SER A 86 24.81 7.42 -1.91
C SER A 86 25.82 7.61 -0.76
N SER A 87 25.99 8.83 -0.25
CA SER A 87 26.65 9.11 1.02
C SER A 87 25.75 8.78 2.22
N ASP A 88 26.35 8.72 3.42
CA ASP A 88 25.58 8.68 4.66
C ASP A 88 24.69 9.93 4.76
N GLN A 89 23.45 9.73 5.20
CA GLN A 89 22.41 10.75 5.26
C GLN A 89 21.84 10.84 6.68
N THR A 90 21.51 12.06 7.09
CA THR A 90 20.80 12.32 8.35
C THR A 90 19.47 12.98 8.01
N ILE A 91 18.38 12.29 8.30
CA ILE A 91 17.02 12.72 7.94
C ILE A 91 16.34 13.21 9.21
N ALA A 92 16.18 14.53 9.34
CA ALA A 92 15.54 15.13 10.51
C ALA A 92 14.01 14.95 10.47
N GLN A 93 13.40 14.75 11.65
CA GLN A 93 11.94 14.71 11.79
C GLN A 93 11.34 16.02 11.31
N THR A 94 10.40 15.94 10.38
CA THR A 94 9.58 17.12 10.05
C THR A 94 8.59 17.36 11.18
N THR A 95 8.58 18.57 11.74
CA THR A 95 7.64 18.97 12.78
C THR A 95 6.42 19.69 12.18
N GLY A 96 5.26 19.56 12.82
CA GLY A 96 4.07 20.32 12.43
C GLY A 96 3.34 19.77 11.19
N LEU A 97 3.55 18.50 10.84
CA LEU A 97 2.72 17.85 9.81
C LEU A 97 1.26 17.80 10.27
N THR A 98 0.35 18.15 9.36
CA THR A 98 -1.09 17.97 9.53
C THR A 98 -1.59 16.83 8.64
N TRP A 99 -2.75 16.27 8.97
CA TRP A 99 -3.19 14.99 8.40
C TRP A 99 -4.59 15.08 7.82
N LYS A 100 -4.77 14.46 6.65
CA LYS A 100 -6.06 14.30 6.00
C LYS A 100 -6.35 12.84 5.72
N VAL A 101 -7.63 12.49 5.71
CA VAL A 101 -8.10 11.18 5.28
C VAL A 101 -7.76 10.99 3.81
N LEU A 102 -6.96 9.96 3.53
CA LEU A 102 -6.67 9.48 2.19
C LEU A 102 -7.71 8.45 1.75
N ASN A 103 -8.07 7.52 2.64
CA ASN A 103 -8.95 6.40 2.33
C ASN A 103 -9.80 5.99 3.52
N VAL A 104 -11.02 5.52 3.24
CA VAL A 104 -11.93 4.93 4.24
C VAL A 104 -12.25 3.52 3.77
N ASP A 105 -11.66 2.52 4.41
CA ASP A 105 -11.88 1.11 4.12
C ASP A 105 -12.92 0.54 5.09
N LYS A 106 -14.15 0.42 4.60
CA LYS A 106 -15.28 -0.10 5.37
C LYS A 106 -15.25 -1.62 5.52
N GLU A 107 -14.53 -2.33 4.66
CA GLU A 107 -14.44 -3.79 4.70
C GLU A 107 -13.46 -4.23 5.78
N ASN A 108 -12.31 -3.54 5.84
CA ASN A 108 -11.26 -3.81 6.83
C ASN A 108 -11.33 -2.90 8.07
N TYR A 109 -12.33 -2.02 8.14
CA TYR A 109 -12.54 -1.09 9.25
C TYR A 109 -11.33 -0.20 9.55
N THR A 110 -10.66 0.31 8.51
CA THR A 110 -9.49 1.18 8.63
C THR A 110 -9.70 2.52 7.93
N VAL A 111 -8.97 3.53 8.39
CA VAL A 111 -8.88 4.85 7.76
C VAL A 111 -7.42 5.16 7.54
N ASP A 112 -7.02 5.30 6.27
CA ASP A 112 -5.68 5.77 5.97
C ASP A 112 -5.67 7.30 6.03
N ILE A 113 -4.75 7.85 6.79
CA ILE A 113 -4.46 9.28 6.82
C ILE A 113 -3.10 9.54 6.19
N ILE A 114 -2.95 10.70 5.54
CA ILE A 114 -1.72 11.12 4.88
C ILE A 114 -1.36 12.54 5.31
N SER A 115 -0.06 12.81 5.37
CA SER A 115 0.40 14.17 5.60
C SER A 115 -0.05 15.11 4.46
N THR A 116 -0.55 16.29 4.84
CA THR A 116 -1.01 17.31 3.88
C THR A 116 0.11 17.76 2.96
N ASN A 117 1.31 17.94 3.50
CA ASN A 117 2.53 18.27 2.79
C ASN A 117 3.57 17.15 2.90
N PRO A 118 4.50 17.02 1.93
CA PRO A 118 5.67 16.18 2.08
C PRO A 118 6.55 16.63 3.26
N THR A 119 7.48 15.77 3.67
CA THR A 119 8.51 16.10 4.66
C THR A 119 9.42 17.23 4.17
N SER A 120 10.00 18.00 5.08
CA SER A 120 10.99 19.03 4.72
C SER A 120 12.36 18.45 4.39
N SER A 121 12.73 17.35 5.05
CA SER A 121 13.94 16.58 4.76
C SER A 121 13.71 15.72 3.51
N THR A 122 14.64 15.78 2.54
CA THR A 122 14.66 14.89 1.38
C THR A 122 15.51 13.66 1.65
N VAL A 123 15.22 12.56 0.94
CA VAL A 123 16.01 11.33 0.96
C VAL A 123 16.54 11.10 -0.45
N TYR A 124 17.86 10.90 -0.54
CA TYR A 124 18.55 10.67 -1.80
C TYR A 124 18.78 9.17 -2.03
N PHE A 125 18.38 8.69 -3.21
CA PHE A 125 18.61 7.33 -3.67
C PHE A 125 19.41 7.35 -4.98
N LYS A 126 20.33 6.40 -5.12
CA LYS A 126 21.21 6.32 -6.29
C LYS A 126 21.58 4.89 -6.66
N ASN A 127 21.82 4.69 -7.95
CA ASN A 127 22.26 3.42 -8.52
C ASN A 127 21.31 2.26 -8.16
N ILE A 128 21.83 1.03 -8.28
CA ILE A 128 21.12 -0.21 -8.04
C ILE A 128 20.67 -0.35 -6.57
N LEU A 129 21.49 0.04 -5.59
CA LEU A 129 21.11 0.03 -4.17
C LEU A 129 19.92 0.95 -3.88
N GLY A 130 19.93 2.18 -4.39
CA GLY A 130 18.81 3.12 -4.23
C GLY A 130 17.53 2.56 -4.84
N TYR A 131 17.60 1.96 -6.04
CA TYR A 131 16.46 1.27 -6.64
C TYR A 131 15.94 0.12 -5.76
N ASN A 132 16.85 -0.72 -5.28
CA ASN A 132 16.51 -1.93 -4.52
C ASN A 132 15.97 -1.63 -3.14
N ASN A 133 16.56 -0.69 -2.41
CA ASN A 133 16.16 -0.46 -1.03
C ASN A 133 15.26 0.76 -0.88
N GLY A 134 15.14 1.61 -1.89
CA GLY A 134 14.35 2.84 -1.85
C GLY A 134 12.98 2.65 -1.19
N PRO A 135 12.09 1.78 -1.71
CA PRO A 135 10.76 1.59 -1.13
C PRO A 135 10.79 1.13 0.33
N TYR A 136 11.68 0.18 0.67
CA TYR A 136 11.88 -0.27 2.04
C TYR A 136 12.33 0.88 2.95
N LEU A 137 13.39 1.60 2.57
CA LEU A 137 13.98 2.67 3.36
C LEU A 137 13.00 3.84 3.55
N MET A 138 12.21 4.18 2.52
CA MET A 138 11.14 5.17 2.65
C MET A 138 10.14 4.78 3.76
N ASN A 139 9.78 3.50 3.85
CA ASN A 139 8.89 2.99 4.88
C ASN A 139 9.57 2.97 6.26
N GLU A 140 10.82 2.52 6.37
CA GLU A 140 11.55 2.50 7.64
C GLU A 140 11.76 3.90 8.21
N ILE A 141 12.07 4.88 7.36
CA ILE A 141 12.20 6.27 7.77
C ILE A 141 10.85 6.77 8.28
N CYS A 142 9.76 6.56 7.51
CA CYS A 142 8.44 7.00 7.96
C CYS A 142 8.00 6.31 9.26
N LYS A 143 8.25 5.01 9.38
CA LYS A 143 7.96 4.21 10.57
C LYS A 143 8.70 4.75 11.80
N ALA A 144 10.00 5.02 11.68
CA ALA A 144 10.79 5.55 12.78
C ALA A 144 10.41 6.99 13.15
N GLN A 145 9.97 7.79 12.18
CA GLN A 145 9.79 9.23 12.34
C GLN A 145 8.34 9.67 12.57
N TYR A 146 7.34 8.88 12.18
CA TYR A 146 5.94 9.34 12.14
C TYR A 146 4.92 8.34 12.69
N SER A 147 5.37 7.27 13.36
CA SER A 147 4.49 6.33 14.07
C SER A 147 4.01 6.89 15.42
N ASN A 148 3.02 6.22 16.02
CA ASN A 148 2.59 6.51 17.39
C ASN A 148 2.44 5.20 18.17
N LYS A 149 3.31 5.00 19.15
CA LYS A 149 3.34 3.78 19.98
C LYS A 149 2.14 3.64 20.89
N THR A 150 1.63 4.76 21.42
CA THR A 150 0.48 4.75 22.34
C THR A 150 -0.78 4.28 21.63
N LEU A 151 -0.98 4.76 20.40
CA LEU A 151 -2.09 4.34 19.54
C LEU A 151 -1.86 2.97 18.88
N GLY A 152 -0.66 2.41 18.99
CA GLY A 152 -0.30 1.12 18.39
C GLY A 152 -0.30 1.14 16.86
N VAL A 153 0.00 2.30 16.24
CA VAL A 153 -0.03 2.47 14.77
C VAL A 153 1.35 2.79 14.22
N GLU A 154 1.68 2.17 13.09
CA GLU A 154 2.92 2.40 12.37
C GLU A 154 2.67 3.27 11.14
N ALA A 155 3.56 4.25 10.93
CA ALA A 155 3.60 5.03 9.71
C ALA A 155 4.42 4.31 8.63
N ARG A 156 4.10 4.66 7.38
CA ARG A 156 4.81 4.22 6.19
C ARG A 156 4.86 5.37 5.19
N SER A 157 5.68 5.27 4.15
CA SER A 157 5.56 6.19 3.03
C SER A 157 4.32 5.84 2.21
N ILE A 158 3.76 6.82 1.52
CA ILE A 158 2.79 6.55 0.45
C ILE A 158 3.41 5.61 -0.57
N ASN A 159 2.64 4.61 -1.00
CA ASN A 159 3.06 3.61 -1.96
C ASN A 159 2.18 3.64 -3.22
N LEU A 160 2.51 2.82 -4.21
CA LEU A 160 1.75 2.81 -5.47
C LEU A 160 0.31 2.33 -5.29
N LEU A 161 0.03 1.41 -4.34
CA LEU A 161 -1.32 0.93 -4.10
C LEU A 161 -2.22 2.03 -3.51
N ASP A 162 -1.67 2.86 -2.61
CA ASP A 162 -2.39 4.04 -2.11
C ASP A 162 -2.79 4.97 -3.25
N MET A 163 -1.94 5.13 -4.26
CA MET A 163 -2.24 5.93 -5.44
C MET A 163 -3.29 5.23 -6.30
N GLU A 164 -3.01 3.99 -6.70
CA GLU A 164 -3.79 3.29 -7.73
C GLU A 164 -5.18 2.87 -7.25
N LYS A 165 -5.37 2.62 -5.95
CA LYS A 165 -6.70 2.28 -5.41
C LYS A 165 -7.74 3.38 -5.60
N HIS A 166 -7.30 4.61 -5.83
CA HIS A 166 -8.17 5.75 -6.08
C HIS A 166 -8.35 6.06 -7.57
N LEU A 167 -7.75 5.28 -8.48
CA LEU A 167 -7.98 5.49 -9.91
C LEU A 167 -9.46 5.27 -10.25
N THR A 168 -10.04 6.24 -10.93
CA THR A 168 -11.36 6.10 -11.54
C THR A 168 -11.28 5.17 -12.75
N ALA A 169 -12.44 4.82 -13.33
CA ALA A 169 -12.47 4.10 -14.61
C ALA A 169 -11.68 4.86 -15.71
N ASP A 170 -11.78 6.20 -15.73
CA ASP A 170 -11.02 7.05 -16.65
C ASP A 170 -9.54 7.09 -16.31
N GLY A 171 -9.17 7.11 -15.02
CA GLY A 171 -7.78 7.02 -14.58
C GLY A 171 -7.12 5.70 -14.97
N ILE A 172 -7.80 4.58 -14.79
CA ILE A 172 -7.34 3.25 -15.24
C ILE A 172 -7.16 3.25 -16.76
N LYS A 173 -8.13 3.79 -17.50
CA LYS A 173 -8.05 3.90 -18.96
C LYS A 173 -6.87 4.77 -19.39
N ALA A 174 -6.67 5.93 -18.76
CA ALA A 174 -5.57 6.84 -19.04
C ALA A 174 -4.21 6.19 -18.75
N ARG A 175 -4.08 5.50 -17.61
CA ARG A 175 -2.88 4.72 -17.26
C ARG A 175 -2.57 3.67 -18.32
N ASN A 176 -3.56 2.85 -18.67
CA ASN A 176 -3.39 1.76 -19.63
C ASN A 176 -3.14 2.28 -21.06
N ALA A 177 -3.67 3.46 -21.40
CA ALA A 177 -3.46 4.11 -22.69
C ALA A 177 -2.15 4.89 -22.79
N TYR A 178 -1.48 5.17 -21.66
CA TYR A 178 -0.25 5.95 -21.62
C TYR A 178 0.84 5.33 -22.49
N GLN A 179 1.46 6.16 -23.32
CA GLN A 179 2.54 5.78 -24.22
C GLN A 179 3.71 6.71 -23.97
N TYR A 180 4.86 6.17 -23.61
CA TYR A 180 6.07 6.97 -23.50
C TYR A 180 6.74 7.02 -24.87
N ASN A 181 6.56 8.12 -25.60
CA ASN A 181 7.19 8.47 -26.89
C ASN A 181 7.17 7.42 -28.03
N SER A 182 6.47 6.29 -27.86
CA SER A 182 6.32 5.23 -28.86
C SER A 182 5.01 4.46 -28.62
N SER A 183 4.35 4.09 -29.70
CA SER A 183 3.12 3.27 -29.69
C SER A 183 3.34 1.84 -29.16
N THR A 184 4.59 1.42 -29.01
CA THR A 184 4.98 0.07 -28.53
C THR A 184 5.32 0.04 -27.03
N ALA A 185 5.64 1.20 -26.46
CA ALA A 185 6.04 1.40 -25.07
C ALA A 185 4.84 1.87 -24.24
N LYS A 186 3.88 0.97 -24.00
CA LYS A 186 2.65 1.23 -23.25
C LYS A 186 2.70 0.56 -21.89
N TYR A 187 1.91 1.06 -20.95
CA TYR A 187 1.76 0.38 -19.66
C TYR A 187 1.32 -1.08 -19.85
N GLY A 188 2.06 -2.00 -19.23
CA GLY A 188 1.82 -3.44 -19.31
C GLY A 188 2.37 -4.13 -20.56
N THR A 189 2.98 -3.41 -21.52
CA THR A 189 3.61 -4.07 -22.67
C THR A 189 4.99 -4.60 -22.32
N THR A 190 5.34 -5.73 -22.93
CA THR A 190 6.62 -6.40 -22.72
C THR A 190 7.52 -6.19 -23.93
N LYS A 191 8.80 -5.88 -23.66
CA LYS A 191 9.84 -5.72 -24.69
C LYS A 191 11.03 -6.62 -24.41
N THR A 192 11.52 -7.28 -25.45
CA THR A 192 12.71 -8.11 -25.42
C THR A 192 13.87 -7.40 -26.14
N TYR A 193 15.01 -7.31 -25.47
CA TYR A 193 16.22 -6.63 -25.91
C TYR A 193 17.25 -7.69 -26.37
N PRO A 194 17.58 -7.76 -27.67
CA PRO A 194 18.40 -8.85 -28.23
C PRO A 194 19.91 -8.81 -27.90
N SER A 195 20.45 -7.76 -27.27
CA SER A 195 21.90 -7.51 -27.15
C SER A 195 22.44 -7.55 -25.71
N ASN A 196 23.72 -7.18 -25.54
CA ASN A 196 24.55 -6.92 -24.34
C ASN A 196 23.94 -6.14 -23.16
N THR A 197 22.64 -5.93 -23.18
CA THR A 197 21.84 -5.26 -22.18
C THR A 197 21.55 -6.25 -21.05
N LYS A 198 22.22 -6.10 -19.90
CA LYS A 198 22.22 -7.11 -18.84
C LYS A 198 21.45 -6.62 -17.62
N TYR A 199 20.58 -7.47 -17.11
CA TYR A 199 19.88 -7.26 -15.84
C TYR A 199 20.44 -8.22 -14.79
N PRO A 200 20.76 -7.77 -13.57
CA PRO A 200 21.24 -8.68 -12.54
C PRO A 200 20.17 -9.72 -12.19
N SER A 201 20.59 -10.99 -12.12
CA SER A 201 19.71 -12.14 -11.89
C SER A 201 19.06 -12.13 -10.51
N LEU A 202 19.68 -11.45 -9.53
CA LEU A 202 19.11 -11.14 -8.21
C LEU A 202 17.69 -10.54 -8.30
N TYR A 203 17.33 -9.95 -9.44
CA TYR A 203 16.07 -9.24 -9.63
C TYR A 203 15.06 -9.97 -10.54
N ALA A 204 15.40 -11.18 -11.02
CA ALA A 204 14.57 -11.97 -11.95
C ALA A 204 13.13 -12.21 -11.44
N ASN A 205 12.91 -12.21 -10.12
CA ASN A 205 11.62 -12.48 -9.51
C ASN A 205 10.98 -11.24 -8.86
N GLN A 206 11.54 -10.05 -9.06
CA GLN A 206 10.90 -8.84 -8.55
C GLN A 206 9.60 -8.56 -9.30
N LYS A 207 8.57 -8.20 -8.53
CA LYS A 207 7.27 -7.79 -9.07
C LYS A 207 7.45 -6.64 -10.05
N GLY A 208 6.87 -6.79 -11.25
CA GLY A 208 7.01 -5.82 -12.34
C GLY A 208 8.33 -5.87 -13.11
N ALA A 209 9.31 -6.67 -12.71
CA ALA A 209 10.59 -6.75 -13.41
C ALA A 209 10.50 -7.54 -14.73
N GLY A 210 9.51 -8.43 -14.91
CA GLY A 210 9.34 -9.26 -16.12
C GLY A 210 10.58 -10.00 -16.70
N PRO A 211 11.66 -10.30 -15.95
CA PRO A 211 12.93 -10.72 -16.53
C PRO A 211 12.91 -12.21 -16.82
N ASN A 212 13.28 -12.59 -18.04
CA ASN A 212 13.58 -13.98 -18.41
C ASN A 212 12.45 -15.00 -18.21
N VAL A 213 11.18 -14.58 -18.16
CA VAL A 213 10.03 -15.51 -18.06
C VAL A 213 9.40 -15.75 -19.44
N SER A 214 9.04 -17.00 -19.73
CA SER A 214 8.42 -17.43 -20.99
C SER A 214 6.97 -16.95 -21.16
N SER A 215 6.32 -16.55 -20.06
CA SER A 215 5.02 -15.89 -20.05
C SER A 215 4.92 -14.95 -18.86
N ILE A 216 4.48 -13.72 -19.12
CA ILE A 216 4.12 -12.75 -18.09
C ILE A 216 2.61 -12.70 -18.09
N THR A 217 1.96 -13.24 -17.06
CA THR A 217 0.57 -12.89 -16.80
C THR A 217 0.55 -11.39 -16.50
N PRO A 218 -0.25 -10.57 -17.18
CA PRO A 218 -0.41 -9.17 -16.82
C PRO A 218 -0.60 -9.08 -15.30
N SER A 219 0.10 -8.14 -14.66
CA SER A 219 -0.06 -7.95 -13.22
C SER A 219 -1.55 -7.86 -12.92
N ASP A 220 -2.04 -8.74 -12.06
CA ASP A 220 -3.44 -8.75 -11.68
C ASP A 220 -3.69 -7.52 -10.79
N ILE A 221 -3.96 -6.40 -11.45
CA ILE A 221 -4.13 -5.07 -10.84
C ILE A 221 -5.36 -5.00 -9.92
N THR A 222 -6.25 -5.99 -9.96
CA THR A 222 -7.42 -6.07 -9.07
C THR A 222 -7.15 -6.91 -7.83
N LYS A 223 -6.03 -7.65 -7.78
CA LYS A 223 -5.67 -8.54 -6.66
C LYS A 223 -4.71 -7.92 -5.64
N GLY A 224 -4.91 -6.64 -5.30
CA GLY A 224 -4.40 -6.03 -4.05
C GLY A 224 -3.04 -6.59 -3.61
N ASN A 225 -2.05 -6.38 -4.46
CA ASN A 225 -0.84 -7.18 -4.45
C ASN A 225 0.11 -6.49 -3.44
N ASP A 226 0.22 -7.04 -2.24
CA ASP A 226 0.81 -6.46 -1.02
C ASP A 226 1.98 -5.47 -1.26
N PRO A 227 1.89 -4.19 -0.84
CA PRO A 227 2.97 -3.21 -0.96
C PRO A 227 4.16 -3.47 0.00
N TYR A 228 4.01 -4.32 1.02
CA TYR A 228 5.08 -4.64 1.97
C TYR A 228 6.09 -5.64 1.41
N GLU A 229 5.77 -6.38 0.35
CA GLU A 229 6.75 -7.23 -0.34
C GLU A 229 7.82 -6.41 -1.07
N GLU A 230 7.47 -5.24 -1.62
CA GLU A 230 8.48 -4.30 -2.16
C GLU A 230 9.30 -3.61 -1.06
N SER A 231 8.82 -3.71 0.18
CA SER A 231 9.42 -3.13 1.38
C SER A 231 10.39 -4.08 2.07
N LYS A 232 10.86 -5.12 1.41
CA LYS A 232 12.01 -5.90 1.92
C LYS A 232 13.30 -5.35 1.34
N PRO A 233 14.39 -5.27 2.11
CA PRO A 233 15.71 -4.99 1.55
C PRO A 233 16.08 -6.11 0.58
N ILE A 234 16.62 -5.74 -0.58
CA ILE A 234 16.95 -6.71 -1.65
C ILE A 234 18.46 -6.83 -1.85
N ALA A 235 19.20 -5.75 -1.60
CA ALA A 235 20.67 -5.73 -1.73
C ALA A 235 21.27 -4.73 -0.75
N THR A 236 22.51 -4.88 -0.31
CA THR A 236 23.13 -3.97 0.69
C THR A 236 24.55 -3.52 0.36
N THR A 237 25.13 -3.96 -0.76
CA THR A 237 26.47 -3.59 -1.21
C THR A 237 26.57 -3.57 -2.74
N GLU A 238 27.46 -2.73 -3.29
CA GLU A 238 27.83 -2.70 -4.72
C GLU A 238 29.27 -3.17 -4.96
N PRO A 239 29.58 -3.79 -6.12
CA PRO A 239 28.60 -4.32 -7.07
C PRO A 239 27.82 -5.45 -6.40
N THR A 240 26.51 -5.57 -6.63
CA THR A 240 25.78 -6.74 -6.16
C THR A 240 26.54 -7.95 -6.69
N THR A 241 27.00 -8.86 -5.81
CA THR A 241 27.98 -9.92 -6.11
C THR A 241 27.53 -10.94 -7.16
N ASP A 242 26.41 -10.68 -7.82
CA ASP A 242 25.94 -11.29 -9.04
C ASP A 242 26.86 -10.92 -10.22
N ASN A 243 28.03 -11.56 -10.23
CA ASN A 243 28.96 -11.52 -11.38
C ASN A 243 28.39 -12.27 -12.60
N THR A 244 27.25 -12.95 -12.46
CA THR A 244 26.42 -13.45 -13.56
C THR A 244 25.61 -12.30 -14.16
N SER A 245 26.33 -11.38 -14.80
CA SER A 245 25.77 -10.65 -15.93
C SER A 245 25.42 -11.73 -16.97
N GLY A 246 24.13 -12.08 -17.12
CA GLY A 246 23.70 -13.34 -17.73
C GLY A 246 24.54 -13.72 -18.97
N THR A 247 25.23 -14.86 -18.91
CA THR A 247 25.83 -15.46 -20.09
C THR A 247 24.70 -16.12 -20.88
N GLY A 248 24.04 -15.32 -21.73
CA GLY A 248 23.00 -15.80 -22.65
C GLY A 248 21.59 -15.71 -22.10
N ASN A 249 20.90 -14.61 -22.41
CA ASN A 249 19.50 -14.54 -22.85
C ASN A 249 19.12 -13.06 -23.08
N PRO A 250 18.26 -12.74 -24.04
CA PRO A 250 17.72 -11.39 -24.24
C PRO A 250 17.02 -10.85 -22.98
N LEU A 251 17.33 -9.62 -22.56
CA LEU A 251 16.62 -8.97 -21.46
C LEU A 251 15.16 -8.76 -21.86
N THR A 252 14.22 -9.33 -21.12
CA THR A 252 12.78 -9.06 -21.28
C THR A 252 12.29 -8.22 -20.10
N VAL A 253 11.52 -7.17 -20.36
CA VAL A 253 10.95 -6.32 -19.30
C VAL A 253 9.53 -5.91 -19.66
N THR A 254 8.67 -5.79 -18.64
CA THR A 254 7.32 -5.21 -18.78
C THR A 254 7.35 -3.76 -18.34
N GLN A 255 6.91 -2.86 -19.21
CA GLN A 255 6.82 -1.46 -18.88
C GLN A 255 5.72 -1.22 -17.84
N THR A 256 6.12 -0.75 -16.67
CA THR A 256 5.21 -0.37 -15.58
C THR A 256 5.19 1.13 -15.36
N TYR A 257 6.01 1.90 -16.08
CA TYR A 257 5.98 3.37 -16.08
C TYR A 257 4.71 3.91 -16.75
N TYR A 258 4.11 4.91 -16.10
CA TYR A 258 3.06 5.76 -16.66
C TYR A 258 3.12 7.15 -16.03
N ASN A 259 2.62 8.15 -16.74
CA ASN A 259 2.46 9.51 -16.22
C ASN A 259 1.06 10.03 -16.56
N ILE A 260 0.24 10.20 -15.53
CA ILE A 260 -1.11 10.76 -15.63
C ILE A 260 -1.30 11.82 -14.55
N SER A 261 -2.11 12.83 -14.85
CA SER A 261 -2.47 13.88 -13.91
C SER A 261 -3.14 13.32 -12.66
N ILE A 262 -2.80 13.86 -11.50
CA ILE A 262 -3.50 13.59 -10.24
C ILE A 262 -4.60 14.64 -10.12
N ASP A 263 -5.69 14.40 -10.82
CA ASP A 263 -6.86 15.28 -10.90
C ASP A 263 -8.16 14.52 -10.63
N ASN A 264 -9.27 15.25 -10.57
CA ASN A 264 -10.56 14.65 -10.28
C ASN A 264 -11.02 13.66 -11.37
N THR A 265 -10.56 13.83 -12.62
CA THR A 265 -10.86 12.88 -13.69
C THR A 265 -10.19 11.54 -13.43
N ASN A 266 -8.89 11.54 -13.10
CA ASN A 266 -8.14 10.30 -12.97
C ASN A 266 -8.22 9.67 -11.57
N TYR A 267 -8.33 10.47 -10.50
CA TYR A 267 -8.29 10.01 -9.10
C TYR A 267 -9.54 10.37 -8.27
N GLY A 268 -10.53 11.01 -8.87
CA GLY A 268 -11.72 11.46 -8.14
C GLY A 268 -11.37 12.40 -6.98
N THR A 269 -12.14 12.32 -5.89
CA THR A 269 -11.94 13.16 -4.70
C THR A 269 -10.56 12.99 -4.06
N ALA A 270 -9.91 11.83 -4.19
CA ALA A 270 -8.58 11.61 -3.64
C ALA A 270 -7.53 12.54 -4.25
N SER A 271 -7.75 13.06 -5.46
CA SER A 271 -6.87 14.07 -6.06
C SER A 271 -6.69 15.32 -5.20
N THR A 272 -7.70 15.71 -4.42
CA THR A 272 -7.65 16.88 -3.52
C THR A 272 -6.67 16.71 -2.36
N VAL A 273 -6.26 15.47 -2.08
CA VAL A 273 -5.30 15.11 -1.05
C VAL A 273 -3.98 14.66 -1.67
N LEU A 274 -4.04 13.87 -2.74
CA LEU A 274 -2.87 13.30 -3.41
C LEU A 274 -2.08 14.33 -4.22
N ALA A 275 -2.74 15.27 -4.91
CA ALA A 275 -2.04 16.30 -5.66
C ALA A 275 -1.26 17.22 -4.71
N ASN A 276 -0.02 17.53 -5.06
CA ASN A 276 0.83 18.40 -4.27
C ASN A 276 1.65 19.35 -5.14
N GLY A 277 1.96 20.54 -4.61
CA GLY A 277 2.84 21.51 -5.27
C GLY A 277 4.31 21.15 -5.21
N THR A 278 4.71 20.23 -4.31
CA THR A 278 6.08 19.77 -4.14
C THR A 278 6.20 18.28 -4.49
N PRO A 279 7.20 17.86 -5.27
CA PRO A 279 7.42 16.45 -5.58
C PRO A 279 7.80 15.62 -4.35
N PHE A 280 7.30 14.39 -4.30
CA PHE A 280 7.61 13.42 -3.24
C PHE A 280 7.82 12.01 -3.81
N TRP A 281 8.59 11.21 -3.07
CA TRP A 281 8.76 9.80 -3.36
C TRP A 281 7.46 9.02 -3.13
N VAL A 282 7.16 8.11 -4.06
CA VAL A 282 6.18 7.04 -3.87
C VAL A 282 6.98 5.76 -3.69
N ALA A 283 6.73 5.02 -2.60
CA ALA A 283 7.42 3.78 -2.25
C ALA A 283 7.02 2.65 -3.21
N ALA A 284 7.54 2.73 -4.43
CA ALA A 284 7.33 1.77 -5.49
C ALA A 284 8.41 1.90 -6.55
N ARG A 285 8.81 0.77 -7.12
CA ARG A 285 9.70 0.72 -8.27
C ARG A 285 8.92 0.89 -9.58
N TYR A 286 9.61 1.23 -10.65
CA TYR A 286 9.05 1.16 -12.00
C TYR A 286 10.11 0.73 -13.02
N VAL A 287 9.59 0.23 -14.14
CA VAL A 287 10.37 -0.10 -15.32
C VAL A 287 9.83 0.68 -16.53
N ASN A 288 10.72 1.29 -17.30
CA ASN A 288 10.38 1.93 -18.57
C ASN A 288 11.23 1.34 -19.70
N THR A 289 10.65 1.27 -20.90
CA THR A 289 11.32 0.79 -22.10
C THR A 289 11.47 1.93 -23.08
N TYR A 290 12.70 2.32 -23.39
CA TYR A 290 12.93 3.35 -24.40
C TYR A 290 14.13 3.04 -25.28
N SER A 291 13.91 3.14 -26.59
CA SER A 291 14.93 2.84 -27.60
C SER A 291 15.57 1.45 -27.36
N SER A 292 16.90 1.36 -27.32
CA SER A 292 17.68 0.13 -27.12
C SER A 292 17.99 -0.21 -25.66
N VAL A 293 17.46 0.55 -24.68
CA VAL A 293 17.73 0.34 -23.25
C VAL A 293 16.45 0.27 -22.41
N ALA A 294 16.56 -0.36 -21.24
CA ALA A 294 15.55 -0.40 -20.19
C ALA A 294 15.99 0.48 -19.01
N TYR A 295 15.02 1.10 -18.36
CA TYR A 295 15.20 2.05 -17.27
C TYR A 295 14.61 1.44 -16.00
N PHE A 296 15.36 1.47 -14.91
CA PHE A 296 14.94 0.99 -13.61
C PHE A 296 14.96 2.14 -12.63
N GLY A 297 13.82 2.41 -12.01
CA GLY A 297 13.65 3.63 -11.23
C GLY A 297 12.65 3.52 -10.08
N LEU A 298 12.51 4.63 -9.37
CA LEU A 298 11.56 4.81 -8.28
C LEU A 298 10.45 5.77 -8.69
N ARG A 299 9.24 5.51 -8.21
CA ARG A 299 8.06 6.33 -8.49
C ARG A 299 8.10 7.64 -7.71
N ILE A 300 7.59 8.69 -8.35
CA ILE A 300 7.34 9.98 -7.70
C ILE A 300 5.95 10.48 -8.04
N ALA A 301 5.47 11.43 -7.24
CA ALA A 301 4.25 12.17 -7.52
C ALA A 301 4.39 13.65 -7.16
N TYR A 302 3.60 14.48 -7.84
CA TYR A 302 3.42 15.91 -7.58
C TYR A 302 1.96 16.29 -7.92
N THR A 303 1.70 17.01 -9.01
CA THR A 303 0.38 17.15 -9.64
C THR A 303 0.12 16.06 -10.69
N SER A 304 1.10 15.21 -10.98
CA SER A 304 0.95 14.00 -11.78
C SER A 304 1.81 12.87 -11.21
N THR A 305 1.56 11.63 -11.63
CA THR A 305 2.48 10.52 -11.37
C THR A 305 3.65 10.56 -12.34
N SER A 306 4.84 10.18 -11.88
CA SER A 306 6.02 10.07 -12.74
C SER A 306 6.99 9.04 -12.15
N GLY A 307 8.27 9.14 -12.51
CA GLY A 307 9.33 8.27 -12.03
C GLY A 307 10.70 8.81 -12.42
N TYR A 308 11.70 8.47 -11.61
CA TYR A 308 13.10 8.77 -11.88
C TYR A 308 13.94 7.51 -12.00
N ALA A 309 14.71 7.44 -13.07
CA ALA A 309 15.64 6.35 -13.31
C ALA A 309 16.77 6.41 -12.28
N MET A 310 17.06 5.26 -11.68
CA MET A 310 18.21 5.06 -10.79
C MET A 310 19.36 4.44 -11.57
N PHE A 311 19.06 3.52 -12.49
CA PHE A 311 20.05 2.97 -13.41
C PHE A 311 19.41 2.41 -14.68
N TYR A 312 20.27 2.17 -15.65
CA TYR A 312 19.94 1.76 -17.00
C TYR A 312 20.56 0.40 -17.25
N SER A 313 19.96 -0.32 -18.17
CA SER A 313 20.41 -1.65 -18.57
C SER A 313 21.75 -1.68 -19.33
N ASP A 314 22.28 -0.52 -19.73
CA ASP A 314 23.61 -0.32 -20.30
C ASP A 314 24.67 0.07 -19.25
N GLY A 315 24.28 0.17 -17.98
CA GLY A 315 25.16 0.46 -16.85
C GLY A 315 25.22 1.93 -16.43
N LEU A 316 24.57 2.85 -17.15
CA LEU A 316 24.47 4.24 -16.69
C LEU A 316 23.62 4.34 -15.42
N ALA A 317 24.05 5.17 -14.47
CA ALA A 317 23.38 5.30 -13.19
C ALA A 317 23.24 6.76 -12.76
N TYR A 318 22.13 7.04 -12.08
CA TYR A 318 21.68 8.36 -11.70
C TYR A 318 21.22 8.31 -10.24
N GLY A 319 21.05 9.48 -9.64
CA GLY A 319 20.47 9.60 -8.32
C GLY A 319 19.69 10.89 -8.20
N ASN A 320 18.66 10.83 -7.38
CA ASN A 320 17.75 11.95 -7.15
C ASN A 320 17.37 11.95 -5.67
N ASP A 321 16.95 13.10 -5.18
CA ASP A 321 16.34 13.27 -3.87
C ASP A 321 14.95 13.89 -3.97
N TYR A 322 14.04 13.36 -3.16
CA TYR A 322 12.72 13.92 -2.95
C TYR A 322 12.32 13.76 -1.49
N ALA A 323 11.34 14.56 -1.07
CA ALA A 323 10.70 14.42 0.23
C ALA A 323 9.92 13.11 0.32
N LEU A 324 9.67 12.66 1.54
CA LEU A 324 8.75 11.56 1.82
C LEU A 324 7.33 12.10 2.05
N ARG A 325 6.33 11.22 1.93
CA ARG A 325 4.96 11.56 2.27
C ARG A 325 4.36 10.50 3.19
N PRO A 326 4.39 10.73 4.52
CA PRO A 326 3.90 9.77 5.50
C PRO A 326 2.42 9.46 5.37
N VAL A 327 2.09 8.18 5.54
CA VAL A 327 0.73 7.61 5.61
C VAL A 327 0.65 6.75 6.87
N VAL A 328 -0.49 6.81 7.57
CA VAL A 328 -0.79 5.97 8.73
C VAL A 328 -2.14 5.30 8.50
N SER A 329 -2.20 3.99 8.66
CA SER A 329 -3.45 3.22 8.61
C SER A 329 -4.00 3.09 10.03
N LEU A 330 -5.07 3.83 10.32
CA LEU A 330 -5.72 3.83 11.63
C LEU A 330 -6.82 2.77 11.68
N PRO A 331 -6.88 1.93 12.72
CA PRO A 331 -8.10 1.21 13.05
C PRO A 331 -9.23 2.21 13.27
N SER A 332 -10.39 1.98 12.65
CA SER A 332 -11.54 2.87 12.82
C SER A 332 -11.98 3.00 14.27
N SER A 333 -11.75 2.00 15.12
CA SER A 333 -12.00 2.05 16.57
C SER A 333 -11.25 3.16 17.31
N LEU A 334 -10.20 3.73 16.72
CA LEU A 334 -9.53 4.91 17.25
C LEU A 334 -10.32 6.20 17.01
N LEU A 335 -11.27 6.24 16.08
CA LEU A 335 -12.09 7.44 15.89
C LEU A 335 -13.06 7.58 17.07
N THR A 336 -13.22 8.79 17.56
CA THR A 336 -14.17 9.10 18.67
C THR A 336 -15.56 9.46 18.16
N GLY A 337 -15.68 9.88 16.90
CA GLY A 337 -16.88 10.51 16.36
C GLY A 337 -17.01 12.00 16.70
N GLU A 338 -16.06 12.56 17.45
CA GLU A 338 -16.01 13.97 17.78
C GLU A 338 -14.98 14.71 16.92
N LYS A 339 -15.16 16.02 16.79
CA LYS A 339 -14.23 16.91 16.10
C LYS A 339 -13.74 18.04 17.01
N THR A 340 -12.50 18.44 16.80
CA THR A 340 -11.95 19.69 17.34
C THR A 340 -11.29 20.44 16.20
N ASN A 341 -11.67 21.71 16.01
CA ASN A 341 -11.24 22.54 14.87
C ASN A 341 -11.47 21.85 13.51
N ASP A 342 -12.67 21.29 13.32
CA ASP A 342 -13.10 20.54 12.13
C ASP A 342 -12.30 19.26 11.79
N ALA A 343 -11.37 18.85 12.66
CA ALA A 343 -10.60 17.62 12.51
C ALA A 343 -11.12 16.52 13.45
N TRP A 344 -11.18 15.29 12.95
CA TRP A 344 -11.62 14.11 13.71
C TRP A 344 -10.65 13.77 14.84
N ASN A 345 -11.18 13.55 16.03
CA ASN A 345 -10.40 13.20 17.21
C ASN A 345 -10.18 11.69 17.32
N LEU A 346 -9.00 11.32 17.82
CA LEU A 346 -8.63 9.94 18.12
C LEU A 346 -8.75 9.65 19.63
N SER A 347 -9.23 8.46 19.97
CA SER A 347 -9.20 7.91 21.33
C SER A 347 -7.76 7.49 21.66
N LYS A 348 -7.40 7.65 22.93
CA LYS A 348 -6.06 7.32 23.45
C LYS A 348 -5.92 5.83 23.74
#